data_AF-I0IKR2-F1
#
_entry.id   AF-I0IKR2-F1
#
_cell.length_a   1.000
_cell.length_b   1.000
_cell.length_c   1.000
_cell.angle_alpha   90.00
_cell.angle_beta   90.00
_cell.angle_gamma   90.00
#
_symmetry.space_group_name_H-M   'P 1'
#
loop_
_entity.id
_entity.type
_entity.pdbx_description
1 polymer ?
#
loop_
_entity_poly.entity_id
_entity_poly.type
_entity_poly.pdbx_seq_one_letter_code
_entity_poly.pdbx_strand_id
1 'polypeptide(L)'
;MGDIDLSNPPELYWHCAIKIGEKSPYAVVNDLSFSQLKKNIIDPWLSGRQFFVSGILVKKEKVSEIRIAYTPYTTEKYVNDYVQKSVQSGFCGSEDPHLIPLGMGTELTNELLSTETSVAPDPSISDTALVLQICQRIQYSARILSNRTRKGKTPFLIEDEYDVQDLLQAVLKAYLKYSVQEDTLPKVASTKSSRADISIENLGILIEVKYVRESGDQRRIFEEYSEDLELYSKWPYLKTIIFLIYNASILRDPEAFEKHSGPQERNGKRFNVKIVLS
;
A
#
# COMPACT_ATOMS: atom_id res chain seq x y z
N MET A 1 29.33 -15.72 -0.88
CA MET A 1 28.71 -15.07 -2.06
C MET A 1 28.24 -13.72 -1.58
N GLY A 2 28.60 -12.63 -2.26
CA GLY A 2 28.21 -11.28 -1.83
C GLY A 2 26.69 -11.07 -1.93
N ASP A 3 26.17 -10.16 -1.13
CA ASP A 3 24.76 -9.78 -1.18
C ASP A 3 24.40 -9.30 -2.59
N ILE A 4 23.35 -9.88 -3.18
CA ILE A 4 22.89 -9.53 -4.51
C ILE A 4 22.03 -8.28 -4.38
N ASP A 5 22.44 -7.19 -5.02
CA ASP A 5 21.65 -5.96 -5.08
C ASP A 5 20.44 -6.14 -6.01
N LEU A 6 19.25 -6.26 -5.42
CA LEU A 6 17.99 -6.41 -6.13
C LEU A 6 17.47 -5.11 -6.77
N SER A 7 18.10 -3.96 -6.49
CA SER A 7 17.81 -2.72 -7.21
C SER A 7 18.35 -2.74 -8.65
N ASN A 8 19.36 -3.57 -8.91
CA ASN A 8 19.90 -3.84 -10.24
C ASN A 8 20.26 -5.33 -10.38
N PRO A 9 19.26 -6.21 -10.51
CA PRO A 9 19.46 -7.66 -10.49
C PRO A 9 20.26 -8.12 -11.72
N PRO A 10 21.12 -9.16 -11.58
CA PRO A 10 21.80 -9.76 -12.72
C PRO A 10 20.81 -10.21 -13.79
N GLU A 11 21.09 -9.97 -15.07
CA GLU A 11 20.11 -10.30 -16.12
C GLU A 11 20.08 -11.79 -16.48
N LEU A 12 21.10 -12.59 -16.19
CA LEU A 12 21.21 -13.98 -16.67
C LEU A 12 21.27 -14.99 -15.53
N TYR A 13 20.94 -16.25 -15.84
CA TYR A 13 21.13 -17.43 -14.99
C TYR A 13 20.26 -17.47 -13.72
N TRP A 14 18.98 -17.23 -13.92
CA TRP A 14 17.95 -17.44 -12.91
C TRP A 14 17.29 -18.80 -13.04
N HIS A 15 16.97 -19.39 -11.90
CA HIS A 15 16.38 -20.73 -11.81
C HIS A 15 15.15 -20.69 -10.94
N CYS A 16 14.11 -21.41 -11.34
CA CYS A 16 12.87 -21.53 -10.59
C CYS A 16 12.41 -22.98 -10.54
N ALA A 17 12.03 -23.45 -9.36
CA ALA A 17 11.39 -24.75 -9.15
C ALA A 17 10.06 -24.56 -8.43
N ILE A 18 9.02 -25.23 -8.91
CA ILE A 18 7.67 -25.17 -8.33
C ILE A 18 7.15 -26.58 -8.06
N LYS A 19 6.49 -26.75 -6.92
CA LYS A 19 5.83 -27.99 -6.53
C LYS A 19 4.33 -27.76 -6.39
N ILE A 20 3.53 -28.50 -7.16
CA ILE A 20 2.05 -28.40 -7.16
C ILE A 20 1.50 -29.54 -6.30
N GLY A 21 1.53 -29.38 -4.98
CA GLY A 21 1.09 -30.36 -3.99
C GLY A 21 2.23 -31.23 -3.42
N GLU A 22 2.07 -31.68 -2.18
CA GLU A 22 3.16 -32.28 -1.38
C GLU A 22 3.85 -33.51 -1.99
N LYS A 23 3.16 -34.26 -2.85
CA LYS A 23 3.67 -35.50 -3.48
C LYS A 23 4.09 -35.34 -4.96
N SER A 24 3.97 -34.14 -5.53
CA SER A 24 4.28 -33.90 -6.94
C SER A 24 5.79 -33.65 -7.15
N PRO A 25 6.36 -34.04 -8.30
CA PRO A 25 7.73 -33.65 -8.64
C PRO A 25 7.84 -32.14 -8.85
N TYR A 26 9.06 -31.61 -8.78
CA TYR A 26 9.33 -30.22 -9.11
C TYR A 26 9.21 -29.99 -10.62
N ALA A 27 8.47 -28.94 -10.99
CA ALA A 27 8.57 -28.34 -12.31
C ALA A 27 9.69 -27.30 -12.27
N VAL A 28 10.75 -27.52 -13.05
CA VAL A 28 11.98 -26.71 -12.99
C VAL A 28 12.20 -25.97 -14.30
N VAL A 29 12.62 -24.71 -14.22
CA VAL A 29 13.07 -23.92 -15.35
C VAL A 29 14.36 -23.22 -14.93
N ASN A 30 15.41 -23.41 -15.73
CA ASN A 30 16.75 -22.92 -15.43
C ASN A 30 17.24 -21.95 -16.49
N ASP A 31 18.32 -21.25 -16.15
CA ASP A 31 19.05 -20.34 -17.05
C ASP A 31 18.17 -19.24 -17.67
N LEU A 32 17.14 -18.80 -16.94
CA LEU A 32 16.26 -17.71 -17.34
C LEU A 32 16.99 -16.37 -17.26
N SER A 33 16.58 -15.45 -18.13
CA SER A 33 16.89 -14.05 -17.92
C SER A 33 16.03 -13.47 -16.79
N PHE A 34 16.49 -12.44 -16.09
CA PHE A 34 15.68 -11.78 -15.04
C PHE A 34 14.39 -11.21 -15.63
N SER A 35 14.46 -10.62 -16.82
CA SER A 35 13.28 -10.13 -17.54
C SER A 35 12.28 -11.26 -17.84
N GLN A 36 12.76 -12.46 -18.20
CA GLN A 36 11.91 -13.62 -18.43
C GLN A 36 11.33 -14.17 -17.12
N LEU A 37 12.14 -14.32 -16.08
CA LEU A 37 11.72 -14.73 -14.74
C LEU A 37 10.62 -13.79 -14.21
N LYS A 38 10.85 -12.48 -14.34
CA LYS A 38 9.92 -11.45 -13.89
C LYS A 38 8.58 -11.54 -14.62
N LYS A 39 8.62 -11.50 -15.94
CA LYS A 39 7.41 -11.52 -16.78
C LYS A 39 6.61 -12.82 -16.66
N ASN A 40 7.30 -13.96 -16.59
CA ASN A 40 6.65 -15.27 -16.69
C ASN A 40 6.29 -15.89 -15.34
N ILE A 41 6.97 -15.51 -14.25
CA ILE A 41 6.82 -16.14 -12.93
C ILE A 41 6.51 -15.11 -11.85
N ILE A 42 7.37 -14.10 -11.64
CA ILE A 42 7.21 -13.14 -10.53
C ILE A 42 5.95 -12.29 -10.68
N ASP A 43 5.78 -11.57 -11.79
CA ASP A 43 4.64 -10.67 -11.98
C ASP A 43 3.29 -11.43 -11.93
N PRO A 44 3.13 -12.61 -12.57
CA PRO A 44 1.92 -13.41 -12.40
C PRO A 44 1.70 -13.92 -10.98
N TRP A 45 2.76 -14.35 -10.28
CA TRP A 45 2.69 -14.80 -8.89
C TRP A 45 2.20 -13.70 -7.94
N LEU A 46 2.73 -12.49 -8.10
CA LEU A 46 2.37 -11.32 -7.30
C LEU A 46 0.95 -10.84 -7.61
N SER A 47 0.57 -10.83 -8.89
CA SER A 47 -0.78 -10.40 -9.34
C SER A 47 -1.88 -11.47 -9.19
N GLY A 48 -1.55 -12.67 -8.72
CA GLY A 48 -2.51 -13.79 -8.61
C GLY A 48 -3.00 -14.32 -9.96
N ARG A 49 -2.29 -14.02 -11.07
CA ARG A 49 -2.60 -14.55 -12.39
C ARG A 49 -2.04 -15.96 -12.55
N GLN A 50 -2.68 -16.74 -13.41
CA GLN A 50 -2.17 -18.07 -13.78
C GLN A 50 -0.97 -17.92 -14.71
N PHE A 51 0.01 -18.79 -14.57
CA PHE A 51 1.25 -18.75 -15.37
C PHE A 51 1.76 -20.16 -15.66
N PHE A 52 2.79 -20.27 -16.51
CA PHE A 52 3.34 -21.56 -16.93
C PHE A 52 4.76 -21.75 -16.41
N VAL A 53 5.04 -22.94 -15.87
CA VAL A 53 6.40 -23.38 -15.53
C VAL A 53 6.64 -24.75 -16.14
N SER A 54 7.67 -24.86 -16.99
CA SER A 54 7.97 -26.06 -17.76
C SER A 54 6.74 -26.65 -18.50
N GLY A 55 5.88 -25.79 -19.05
CA GLY A 55 4.67 -26.18 -19.78
C GLY A 55 3.46 -26.54 -18.91
N ILE A 56 3.58 -26.49 -17.58
CA ILE A 56 2.49 -26.78 -16.64
C ILE A 56 1.80 -25.48 -16.22
N LEU A 57 0.46 -25.46 -16.28
CA LEU A 57 -0.35 -24.34 -15.80
C LEU A 57 -0.37 -24.31 -14.27
N VAL A 58 0.20 -23.26 -13.71
CA VAL A 58 0.33 -23.03 -12.27
C VAL A 58 -0.73 -22.03 -11.80
N LYS A 59 -1.44 -22.39 -10.71
CA LYS A 59 -2.29 -21.48 -9.94
C LYS A 59 -1.73 -21.36 -8.53
N LYS A 60 -1.59 -20.14 -8.02
CA LYS A 60 -0.96 -19.85 -6.73
C LYS A 60 -1.54 -20.67 -5.58
N GLU A 61 -2.85 -20.90 -5.59
CA GLU A 61 -3.57 -21.63 -4.53
C GLU A 61 -3.24 -23.12 -4.48
N LYS A 62 -2.65 -23.66 -5.56
CA LYS A 62 -2.28 -25.08 -5.67
C LYS A 62 -0.78 -25.32 -5.47
N VAL A 63 0.02 -24.27 -5.29
CA VAL A 63 1.46 -24.40 -5.09
C VAL A 63 1.75 -24.68 -3.63
N SER A 64 2.43 -25.79 -3.37
CA SER A 64 2.90 -26.14 -2.01
C SER A 64 4.26 -25.52 -1.72
N GLU A 65 5.11 -25.38 -2.74
CA GLU A 65 6.46 -24.86 -2.59
C GLU A 65 6.92 -24.18 -3.89
N ILE A 66 7.59 -23.04 -3.77
CA ILE A 66 8.26 -22.33 -4.86
C ILE A 66 9.66 -21.97 -4.39
N ARG A 67 10.65 -22.11 -5.27
CA ARG A 67 12.03 -21.71 -5.01
C ARG A 67 12.58 -20.95 -6.20
N ILE A 68 13.24 -19.83 -5.96
CA ILE A 68 13.92 -19.03 -6.96
C ILE A 68 15.36 -18.83 -6.51
N ALA A 69 16.31 -19.13 -7.39
CA ALA A 69 17.72 -18.99 -7.10
C ALA A 69 18.47 -18.32 -8.26
N TYR A 70 19.54 -17.61 -7.92
CA TYR A 70 20.49 -17.04 -8.87
C TYR A 70 21.83 -17.77 -8.81
N THR A 71 22.45 -17.98 -9.97
CA THR A 71 23.84 -18.43 -10.06
C THR A 71 24.67 -17.55 -10.99
N PRO A 72 25.97 -17.30 -10.71
CA PRO A 72 26.84 -16.54 -11.61
C PRO A 72 27.15 -17.22 -12.95
N TYR A 73 26.83 -18.50 -13.10
CA TYR A 73 27.10 -19.28 -14.31
C TYR A 73 25.93 -20.19 -14.67
N THR A 74 25.93 -20.70 -15.89
CA THR A 74 24.92 -21.64 -16.43
C THR A 74 24.77 -22.91 -15.61
N THR A 75 23.60 -23.53 -15.69
CA THR A 75 23.32 -24.86 -15.13
C THR A 75 24.38 -25.91 -15.49
N GLU A 76 24.80 -25.96 -16.75
CA GLU A 76 25.79 -26.93 -17.24
C GLU A 76 27.09 -26.91 -16.42
N LYS A 77 27.56 -25.73 -16.04
CA LYS A 77 28.77 -25.59 -15.22
C LYS A 77 28.58 -26.20 -13.83
N TYR A 78 27.45 -25.93 -13.18
CA TYR A 78 27.16 -26.46 -11.85
C TYR A 78 26.95 -27.96 -11.85
N VAL A 79 26.30 -28.49 -12.88
CA VAL A 79 26.16 -29.94 -13.08
C VAL A 79 27.53 -30.59 -13.26
N ASN A 80 28.40 -30.01 -14.11
CA ASN A 80 29.75 -30.53 -14.33
C ASN A 80 30.60 -30.49 -13.06
N ASP A 81 30.58 -29.39 -12.31
CA ASP A 81 31.30 -29.24 -11.04
C ASP A 81 30.80 -30.25 -9.99
N TYR A 82 29.49 -30.50 -9.94
CA TYR A 82 28.89 -31.51 -9.06
C TYR A 82 29.35 -32.93 -9.43
N VAL A 83 29.32 -33.28 -10.71
CA VAL A 83 29.76 -34.58 -11.23
C VAL A 83 31.25 -34.81 -10.94
N GLN A 84 32.09 -33.79 -11.10
CA GLN A 84 33.52 -33.92 -10.77
C GLN A 84 33.75 -34.14 -9.27
N LYS A 85 32.99 -33.45 -8.41
CA LYS A 85 33.06 -33.63 -6.96
C LYS A 85 32.54 -35.00 -6.51
N SER A 86 31.48 -35.51 -7.13
CA SER A 86 30.92 -36.84 -6.79
C SER A 86 31.89 -37.97 -7.16
N VAL A 87 32.56 -37.85 -8.32
CA VAL A 87 33.64 -38.77 -8.74
C VAL A 87 34.81 -38.76 -7.76
N GLN A 88 35.22 -37.59 -7.27
CA GLN A 88 36.34 -37.47 -6.33
C GLN A 88 36.02 -37.96 -4.90
N SER A 89 34.78 -37.82 -4.45
CA SER A 89 34.33 -38.19 -3.10
C SER A 89 33.82 -39.63 -3.00
N GLY A 90 33.67 -40.35 -4.13
CA GLY A 90 33.19 -41.72 -4.17
C GLY A 90 31.70 -41.89 -3.86
N PHE A 91 30.95 -40.79 -3.75
CA PHE A 91 29.51 -40.80 -3.45
C PHE A 91 28.73 -40.37 -4.70
N CYS A 92 27.99 -41.29 -5.29
CA CYS A 92 27.12 -41.01 -6.44
C CYS A 92 25.75 -40.53 -5.92
N GLY A 93 25.57 -39.21 -5.81
CA GLY A 93 24.28 -38.63 -5.47
C GLY A 93 23.28 -38.77 -6.62
N SER A 94 22.07 -39.25 -6.33
CA SER A 94 20.96 -39.36 -7.29
C SER A 94 20.12 -38.08 -7.34
N GLU A 95 20.76 -36.93 -7.42
CA GLU A 95 20.08 -35.63 -7.49
C GLU A 95 19.67 -35.33 -8.94
N ASP A 96 18.51 -34.74 -9.13
CA ASP A 96 18.07 -34.25 -10.44
C ASP A 96 19.01 -33.12 -10.90
N PRO A 97 19.69 -33.25 -12.06
CA PRO A 97 20.62 -32.24 -12.57
C PRO A 97 20.01 -30.84 -12.68
N HIS A 98 18.69 -30.75 -12.89
CA HIS A 98 18.00 -29.48 -13.01
C HIS A 98 17.82 -28.76 -11.66
N LEU A 99 17.86 -29.48 -10.53
CA LEU A 99 17.74 -28.89 -9.19
C LEU A 99 19.08 -28.45 -8.59
N ILE A 100 20.20 -28.92 -9.15
CA ILE A 100 21.55 -28.59 -8.67
C ILE A 100 21.79 -27.08 -8.55
N PRO A 101 21.42 -26.23 -9.54
CA PRO A 101 21.58 -24.77 -9.41
C PRO A 101 20.81 -24.17 -8.24
N LEU A 102 19.63 -24.72 -7.89
CA LEU A 102 18.86 -24.24 -6.74
C LEU A 102 19.46 -24.62 -5.39
N GLY A 103 20.27 -25.69 -5.33
CA GLY A 103 21.00 -26.07 -4.11
C GLY A 103 22.31 -25.30 -3.93
N MET A 104 22.95 -24.92 -5.04
CA MET A 104 24.28 -24.29 -5.04
C MET A 104 24.25 -22.76 -5.25
N GLY A 105 23.12 -22.22 -5.72
CA GLY A 105 22.92 -20.80 -5.95
C GLY A 105 22.46 -20.02 -4.72
N THR A 106 22.38 -18.71 -4.86
CA THR A 106 21.79 -17.84 -3.84
C THR A 106 20.27 -17.90 -3.97
N GLU A 107 19.60 -18.47 -2.97
CA GLU A 107 18.14 -18.53 -2.92
C GLU A 107 17.57 -17.15 -2.60
N LEU A 108 16.75 -16.62 -3.51
CA LEU A 108 16.16 -15.28 -3.43
C LEU A 108 14.63 -15.32 -3.48
N THR A 109 14.04 -16.47 -3.14
CA THR A 109 12.59 -16.71 -3.19
C THR A 109 11.83 -15.67 -2.40
N ASN A 110 12.26 -15.41 -1.17
CA ASN A 110 11.57 -14.47 -0.30
C ASN A 110 11.82 -13.03 -0.76
N GLU A 111 13.02 -12.60 -1.12
CA GLU A 111 13.19 -11.20 -1.53
C GLU A 111 12.44 -10.87 -2.85
N LEU A 112 12.29 -11.84 -3.75
CA LEU A 112 11.59 -11.64 -5.02
C LEU A 112 10.07 -11.83 -4.94
N LEU A 113 9.59 -12.67 -4.04
CA LEU A 113 8.17 -13.02 -3.92
C LEU A 113 7.51 -12.48 -2.64
N SER A 114 8.28 -11.99 -1.67
CA SER A 114 7.75 -11.29 -0.51
C SER A 114 7.31 -9.90 -0.90
N THR A 115 6.19 -9.51 -0.32
CA THR A 115 5.64 -8.15 -0.37
C THR A 115 6.46 -7.14 0.43
N GLU A 116 7.73 -7.40 0.73
CA GLU A 116 8.65 -6.44 1.36
C GLU A 116 9.52 -5.74 0.30
N THR A 117 8.88 -5.19 -0.72
CA THR A 117 9.42 -4.08 -1.50
C THR A 117 8.24 -3.27 -2.00
N SER A 118 8.23 -1.98 -1.68
CA SER A 118 7.37 -0.92 -2.23
C SER A 118 6.00 -1.38 -2.73
N VAL A 119 4.97 -1.13 -1.92
CA VAL A 119 3.56 -1.15 -2.32
C VAL A 119 3.37 -0.38 -3.64
N ALA A 120 3.47 -1.09 -4.76
CA ALA A 120 2.68 -0.75 -5.93
C ALA A 120 1.28 -1.22 -5.58
N PRO A 121 0.31 -0.30 -5.42
CA PRO A 121 -1.04 -0.69 -5.11
C PRO A 121 -1.54 -1.60 -6.23
N ASP A 122 -2.21 -2.66 -5.83
CA ASP A 122 -3.27 -3.29 -6.61
C ASP A 122 -4.01 -2.20 -7.43
N PRO A 123 -4.48 -2.45 -8.66
CA PRO A 123 -5.47 -1.56 -9.29
C PRO A 123 -6.73 -1.34 -8.42
N SER A 124 -6.87 -2.00 -7.27
CA SER A 124 -7.70 -1.52 -6.16
C SER A 124 -7.16 -0.21 -5.57
N ILE A 125 -7.99 0.82 -5.66
CA ILE A 125 -7.85 2.17 -5.07
C ILE A 125 -6.77 2.23 -3.96
N SER A 126 -5.65 2.94 -4.20
CA SER A 126 -4.65 3.24 -3.15
C SER A 126 -5.34 3.64 -1.85
N ASP A 127 -4.89 3.16 -0.69
CA ASP A 127 -5.48 3.52 0.62
C ASP A 127 -5.68 5.03 0.78
N THR A 128 -4.78 5.84 0.22
CA THR A 128 -4.92 7.31 0.17
C THR A 128 -6.09 7.78 -0.69
N ALA A 129 -6.30 7.16 -1.85
CA ALA A 129 -7.44 7.39 -2.72
C ALA A 129 -8.75 6.87 -2.09
N LEU A 130 -8.70 5.80 -1.30
CA LEU A 130 -9.85 5.27 -0.57
C LEU A 130 -10.30 6.25 0.51
N VAL A 131 -9.36 6.79 1.29
CA VAL A 131 -9.64 7.84 2.28
C VAL A 131 -10.29 9.06 1.61
N LEU A 132 -9.74 9.51 0.48
CA LEU A 132 -10.31 10.64 -0.27
C LEU A 132 -11.73 10.33 -0.78
N GLN A 133 -11.96 9.14 -1.32
CA GLN A 133 -13.29 8.71 -1.77
C GLN A 133 -14.29 8.60 -0.62
N ILE A 134 -13.88 8.13 0.55
CA ILE A 134 -14.72 8.10 1.76
C ILE A 134 -15.13 9.53 2.13
N CYS A 135 -14.17 10.46 2.18
CA CYS A 135 -14.45 11.88 2.48
C CYS A 135 -15.43 12.48 1.47
N GLN A 136 -15.24 12.24 0.17
CA GLN A 136 -16.11 12.74 -0.90
C GLN A 136 -17.54 12.19 -0.83
N ARG A 137 -17.73 11.03 -0.20
CA ARG A 137 -19.02 10.32 -0.16
C ARG A 137 -19.70 10.35 1.21
N ILE A 138 -19.09 10.98 2.22
CA ILE A 138 -19.57 10.91 3.61
C ILE A 138 -20.99 11.48 3.78
N GLN A 139 -21.35 12.54 3.05
CA GLN A 139 -22.72 13.08 3.01
C GLN A 139 -23.78 12.05 2.63
N TYR A 140 -23.46 11.06 1.78
CA TYR A 140 -24.43 10.04 1.40
C TYR A 140 -24.70 9.07 2.55
N SER A 141 -23.67 8.75 3.35
CA SER A 141 -23.83 7.98 4.59
C SER A 141 -24.68 8.76 5.60
N ALA A 142 -24.38 10.04 5.81
CA ALA A 142 -25.14 10.90 6.72
C ALA A 142 -26.61 11.02 6.31
N ARG A 143 -26.91 11.17 5.02
CA ARG A 143 -28.29 11.24 4.50
C ARG A 143 -29.12 9.99 4.80
N ILE A 144 -28.52 8.80 4.79
CA ILE A 144 -29.23 7.55 5.13
C ILE A 144 -29.56 7.53 6.62
N LEU A 145 -28.65 8.02 7.45
CA LEU A 145 -28.83 8.10 8.90
C LEU A 145 -29.87 9.14 9.31
N SER A 146 -29.96 10.26 8.59
CA SER A 146 -30.97 11.30 8.81
C SER A 146 -32.35 10.91 8.24
N ASN A 147 -32.39 10.31 7.04
CA ASN A 147 -33.63 9.96 6.35
C ASN A 147 -33.99 8.48 6.51
N ARG A 148 -34.30 8.07 7.75
CA ARG A 148 -34.56 6.67 8.07
C ARG A 148 -35.87 6.18 7.46
N THR A 149 -35.82 5.07 6.73
CA THR A 149 -36.97 4.50 6.00
C THR A 149 -38.07 3.93 6.91
N ARG A 150 -37.74 3.53 8.14
CA ARG A 150 -38.70 2.94 9.08
C ARG A 150 -39.42 4.02 9.88
N LYS A 151 -40.76 4.06 9.76
CA LYS A 151 -41.63 4.99 10.49
C LYS A 151 -41.40 4.93 12.01
N GLY A 152 -41.33 6.09 12.64
CA GLY A 152 -41.17 6.24 14.10
C GLY A 152 -39.75 6.04 14.63
N LYS A 153 -38.75 5.89 13.76
CA LYS A 153 -37.35 5.87 14.18
C LYS A 153 -36.76 7.28 14.23
N THR A 154 -36.16 7.64 15.36
CA THR A 154 -35.41 8.89 15.52
C THR A 154 -34.25 8.93 14.51
N PRO A 155 -34.14 10.01 13.71
CA PRO A 155 -32.97 10.28 12.87
C PRO A 155 -31.68 10.36 13.69
N PHE A 156 -30.55 10.02 13.06
CA PHE A 156 -29.27 10.52 13.54
C PHE A 156 -28.95 11.76 12.72
N LEU A 157 -28.91 12.91 13.39
CA LEU A 157 -28.64 14.19 12.75
C LEU A 157 -27.14 14.48 12.86
N ILE A 158 -26.61 15.11 11.82
CA ILE A 158 -25.28 15.72 11.84
C ILE A 158 -25.52 17.20 12.04
N GLU A 159 -25.24 17.70 13.23
CA GLU A 159 -25.56 19.07 13.65
C GLU A 159 -24.30 19.91 13.86
N ASP A 160 -23.14 19.28 13.99
CA ASP A 160 -21.85 19.95 14.16
C ASP A 160 -20.66 19.19 13.54
N GLU A 161 -19.47 19.72 13.79
CA GLU A 161 -18.20 19.19 13.30
C GLU A 161 -17.85 17.85 13.95
N TYR A 162 -18.14 17.69 15.25
CA TYR A 162 -17.87 16.46 15.99
C TYR A 162 -18.73 15.31 15.47
N ASP A 163 -20.00 15.56 15.13
CA ASP A 163 -20.86 14.54 14.51
C ASP A 163 -20.29 14.05 13.17
N VAL A 164 -19.72 14.95 12.36
CA VAL A 164 -19.06 14.59 11.09
C VAL A 164 -17.80 13.78 11.38
N GLN A 165 -17.00 14.20 12.36
CA GLN A 165 -15.78 13.50 12.77
C GLN A 165 -16.10 12.06 13.22
N ASP A 166 -17.08 11.87 14.11
CA ASP A 166 -17.51 10.57 14.61
C ASP A 166 -17.96 9.65 13.47
N LEU A 167 -18.82 10.15 12.58
CA LEU A 167 -19.28 9.40 11.42
C LEU A 167 -18.12 9.02 10.49
N LEU A 168 -17.25 9.98 10.18
CA LEU A 168 -16.09 9.77 9.31
C LEU A 168 -15.14 8.74 9.91
N GLN A 169 -14.85 8.86 11.21
CA GLN A 169 -13.97 7.93 11.90
C GLN A 169 -14.54 6.51 11.92
N ALA A 170 -15.84 6.36 12.17
CA ALA A 170 -16.53 5.07 12.13
C ALA A 170 -16.41 4.41 10.75
N VAL A 171 -16.60 5.18 9.67
CA VAL A 171 -16.46 4.66 8.29
C VAL A 171 -15.00 4.33 7.99
N LEU A 172 -14.04 5.19 8.32
CA LEU A 172 -12.62 4.95 8.07
C LEU A 172 -12.12 3.69 8.78
N LYS A 173 -12.49 3.49 10.06
CA LYS A 173 -12.15 2.29 10.84
C LYS A 173 -12.74 1.00 10.26
N ALA A 174 -13.83 1.08 9.49
CA ALA A 174 -14.42 -0.08 8.83
C ALA A 174 -13.58 -0.57 7.64
N TYR A 175 -12.79 0.31 7.01
CA TYR A 175 -12.00 -0.01 5.81
C TYR A 175 -10.50 -0.07 6.06
N LEU A 176 -9.98 0.74 6.98
CA LEU A 176 -8.55 0.83 7.26
C LEU A 176 -8.15 -0.12 8.38
N LYS A 177 -7.16 -0.97 8.11
CA LYS A 177 -6.57 -1.89 9.10
C LYS A 177 -5.61 -1.18 10.07
N TYR A 178 -5.15 0.02 9.72
CA TYR A 178 -4.17 0.79 10.49
C TYR A 178 -4.83 1.62 11.59
N SER A 179 -4.04 2.07 12.56
CA SER A 179 -4.54 2.89 13.66
C SER A 179 -5.01 4.26 13.15
N VAL A 180 -6.32 4.42 12.99
CA VAL A 180 -6.98 5.73 12.91
C VAL A 180 -6.95 6.30 14.33
N GLN A 181 -6.09 7.28 14.56
CA GLN A 181 -5.89 7.87 15.87
C GLN A 181 -6.56 9.25 15.94
N GLU A 182 -7.37 9.45 16.96
CA GLU A 182 -7.64 10.77 17.53
C GLU A 182 -6.43 11.11 18.42
N ASP A 183 -5.26 11.42 17.86
CA ASP A 183 -4.14 11.74 18.74
C ASP A 183 -3.23 12.87 18.30
N THR A 184 -2.78 13.51 19.38
CA THR A 184 -1.98 14.72 19.46
C THR A 184 -0.75 14.68 18.57
N LEU A 185 -0.53 15.76 17.82
CA LEU A 185 0.78 16.06 17.26
C LEU A 185 1.81 15.82 18.39
N PRO A 186 2.79 14.90 18.22
CA PRO A 186 3.75 14.59 19.28
C PRO A 186 4.36 15.92 19.72
N LYS A 187 4.43 16.16 21.04
CA LYS A 187 4.81 17.42 21.72
C LYS A 187 6.02 18.13 21.09
N VAL A 188 5.85 18.73 19.92
CA VAL A 188 6.81 19.61 19.26
C VAL A 188 6.36 21.01 19.66
N ALA A 189 7.04 21.53 20.68
CA ALA A 189 6.90 22.87 21.28
C ALA A 189 5.74 23.06 22.26
N SER A 190 6.03 22.84 23.56
CA SER A 190 5.64 23.59 24.78
C SER A 190 4.47 24.59 24.76
N THR A 191 3.37 24.29 24.06
CA THR A 191 2.21 25.16 23.93
C THR A 191 0.96 24.29 23.79
N LYS A 192 -0.18 24.78 24.27
CA LYS A 192 -1.47 24.05 24.37
C LYS A 192 -1.72 23.13 23.17
N SER A 193 -2.21 21.93 23.47
CA SER A 193 -2.65 20.88 22.56
C SER A 193 -3.42 21.43 21.35
N SER A 194 -2.75 21.61 20.22
CA SER A 194 -3.45 21.76 18.96
C SER A 194 -3.48 20.39 18.29
N ARG A 195 -4.68 19.98 17.88
CA ARG A 195 -5.05 18.62 17.50
C ARG A 195 -5.69 18.72 16.12
N ALA A 196 -5.23 17.89 15.19
CA ALA A 196 -6.02 17.60 14.00
C ALA A 196 -7.15 16.64 14.40
N ASP A 197 -8.27 16.70 13.68
CA ASP A 197 -9.44 15.87 14.01
C ASP A 197 -9.16 14.39 13.82
N ILE A 198 -8.57 14.00 12.68
CA ILE A 198 -8.22 12.60 12.39
C ILE A 198 -6.82 12.51 11.81
N SER A 199 -6.01 11.60 12.36
CA SER A 199 -4.68 11.28 11.83
C SER A 199 -4.57 9.81 11.42
N ILE A 200 -3.91 9.56 10.30
CA ILE A 200 -3.59 8.22 9.79
C ILE A 200 -2.09 8.18 9.50
N GLU A 201 -1.30 7.94 10.55
CA GLU A 201 0.17 8.00 10.54
C GLU A 201 0.79 7.14 9.43
N ASN A 202 0.33 5.89 9.29
CA ASN A 202 0.84 4.94 8.30
C ASN A 202 0.71 5.46 6.85
N LEU A 203 -0.31 6.28 6.58
CA LEU A 203 -0.55 6.89 5.28
C LEU A 203 0.03 8.32 5.20
N GLY A 204 0.45 8.91 6.31
CA GLY A 204 0.84 10.31 6.41
C GLY A 204 -0.31 11.27 6.11
N ILE A 205 -1.55 10.91 6.47
CA ILE A 205 -2.74 11.71 6.21
C ILE A 205 -3.21 12.39 7.50
N LEU A 206 -3.49 13.69 7.42
CA LEU A 206 -4.34 14.40 8.37
C LEU A 206 -5.65 14.76 7.68
N ILE A 207 -6.76 14.63 8.41
CA ILE A 207 -8.06 15.12 7.97
C ILE A 207 -8.51 16.17 8.98
N GLU A 208 -8.79 17.35 8.46
CA GLU A 208 -9.41 18.46 9.17
C GLU A 208 -10.85 18.55 8.70
N VAL A 209 -11.80 18.51 9.62
CA VAL A 209 -13.23 18.59 9.33
C VAL A 209 -13.70 20.00 9.66
N LYS A 210 -14.54 20.58 8.81
CA LYS A 210 -15.21 21.86 9.08
C LYS A 210 -16.69 21.72 8.79
N TYR A 211 -17.53 22.10 9.73
CA TYR A 211 -18.98 22.13 9.53
C TYR A 211 -19.46 23.54 9.18
N VAL A 212 -20.16 23.68 8.05
CA VAL A 212 -20.77 24.95 7.63
C VAL A 212 -22.18 25.04 8.20
N ARG A 213 -22.41 26.03 9.06
CA ARG A 213 -23.73 26.37 9.62
C ARG A 213 -24.40 27.46 8.79
N GLU A 214 -23.61 28.44 8.37
CA GLU A 214 -24.11 29.60 7.65
C GLU A 214 -23.10 30.14 6.63
N SER A 215 -23.58 30.96 5.70
CA SER A 215 -22.74 31.50 4.63
C SER A 215 -21.55 32.35 5.12
N GLY A 216 -21.63 32.88 6.34
CA GLY A 216 -20.58 33.66 6.99
C GLY A 216 -19.36 32.83 7.44
N ASP A 217 -19.53 31.52 7.60
CA ASP A 217 -18.47 30.60 8.03
C ASP A 217 -17.30 30.56 7.04
N GLN A 218 -17.52 30.94 5.78
CA GLN A 218 -16.47 30.97 4.75
C GLN A 218 -15.22 31.72 5.22
N ARG A 219 -15.40 32.90 5.83
CA ARG A 219 -14.27 33.71 6.31
C ARG A 219 -13.53 33.02 7.46
N ARG A 220 -14.28 32.49 8.43
CA ARG A 220 -13.73 31.78 9.58
C ARG A 220 -12.92 30.56 9.13
N ILE A 221 -13.47 29.75 8.23
CA ILE A 221 -12.81 28.55 7.70
C ILE A 221 -11.52 28.93 6.94
N PHE A 222 -11.50 30.04 6.21
CA PHE A 222 -10.28 30.54 5.56
C PHE A 222 -9.20 31.01 6.55
N GLU A 223 -9.61 31.66 7.63
CA GLU A 223 -8.70 32.12 8.69
C GLU A 223 -8.07 30.90 9.40
N GLU A 224 -8.89 29.92 9.81
CA GLU A 224 -8.43 28.66 10.43
C GLU A 224 -7.52 27.84 9.51
N TYR A 225 -7.84 27.74 8.21
CA TYR A 225 -7.04 26.99 7.23
C TYR A 225 -5.54 27.35 7.25
N SER A 226 -5.22 28.64 7.41
CA SER A 226 -3.83 29.11 7.43
C SER A 226 -3.10 28.67 8.71
N GLU A 227 -3.79 28.70 9.85
CA GLU A 227 -3.27 28.25 11.14
C GLU A 227 -3.05 26.73 11.13
N ASP A 228 -4.01 25.99 10.62
CA ASP A 228 -3.98 24.54 10.46
C ASP A 228 -2.82 24.09 9.58
N LEU A 229 -2.62 24.74 8.41
CA LEU A 229 -1.49 24.44 7.54
C LEU A 229 -0.13 24.61 8.24
N GLU A 230 0.06 25.73 8.94
CA GLU A 230 1.31 26.02 9.64
C GLU A 230 1.55 24.98 10.74
N LEU A 231 0.50 24.68 11.50
CA LEU A 231 0.56 23.70 12.57
C LEU A 231 0.88 22.30 12.05
N TYR A 232 0.13 21.83 11.07
CA TYR A 232 0.20 20.47 10.54
C TYR A 232 1.51 20.22 9.78
N SER A 233 2.11 21.27 9.18
CA SER A 233 3.43 21.17 8.54
C SER A 233 4.53 20.62 9.46
N LYS A 234 4.36 20.78 10.79
CA LYS A 234 5.31 20.31 11.80
C LYS A 234 5.21 18.81 12.09
N TRP A 235 4.15 18.14 11.63
CA TRP A 235 3.98 16.70 11.87
C TRP A 235 4.97 15.90 11.02
N PRO A 236 5.84 15.05 11.61
CA PRO A 236 6.93 14.37 10.88
C PRO A 236 6.44 13.44 9.77
N TYR A 237 5.26 12.84 9.92
CA TYR A 237 4.71 11.87 8.96
C TYR A 237 3.86 12.50 7.85
N LEU A 238 3.60 13.81 7.91
CA LEU A 238 2.70 14.48 6.96
C LEU A 238 3.11 14.24 5.49
N LYS A 239 2.17 13.74 4.70
CA LYS A 239 2.22 13.64 3.23
C LYS A 239 1.03 14.35 2.60
N THR A 240 -0.15 14.26 3.22
CA THR A 240 -1.39 14.86 2.71
C THR A 240 -2.23 15.42 3.85
N ILE A 241 -2.79 16.63 3.66
CA ILE A 241 -3.85 17.20 4.49
C ILE A 241 -5.15 17.17 3.67
N ILE A 242 -6.23 16.66 4.24
CA ILE A 242 -7.56 16.68 3.63
C ILE A 242 -8.43 17.62 4.47
N PHE A 243 -8.86 18.74 3.89
CA PHE A 243 -9.88 19.60 4.50
C PHE A 243 -11.24 19.16 3.98
N LEU A 244 -12.02 18.53 4.85
CA LEU A 244 -13.41 18.15 4.58
C LEU A 244 -14.33 19.26 5.08
N ILE A 245 -14.86 20.06 4.15
CA ILE A 245 -15.84 21.11 4.43
C ILE A 245 -17.23 20.52 4.20
N TYR A 246 -17.90 20.15 5.28
CA TYR A 246 -19.22 19.55 5.29
C TYR A 246 -20.32 20.61 5.23
N ASN A 247 -21.37 20.36 4.44
CA ASN A 247 -22.42 21.32 4.06
C ASN A 247 -21.87 22.54 3.29
N ALA A 248 -20.85 22.33 2.46
CA ALA A 248 -20.19 23.41 1.72
C ALA A 248 -21.14 24.20 0.80
N SER A 249 -22.26 23.62 0.37
CA SER A 249 -23.27 24.29 -0.47
C SER A 249 -23.93 25.52 0.16
N ILE A 250 -23.81 25.71 1.48
CA ILE A 250 -24.31 26.88 2.22
C ILE A 250 -23.39 28.10 2.07
N LEU A 251 -22.11 27.88 1.72
CA LEU A 251 -21.12 28.94 1.56
C LEU A 251 -21.46 29.84 0.36
N ARG A 252 -20.96 31.07 0.37
CA ARG A 252 -21.21 32.04 -0.72
C ARG A 252 -20.47 31.66 -1.99
N ASP A 253 -19.24 31.19 -1.84
CA ASP A 253 -18.36 30.74 -2.91
C ASP A 253 -17.51 29.57 -2.41
N PRO A 254 -18.07 28.34 -2.38
CA PRO A 254 -17.35 27.16 -1.91
C PRO A 254 -16.21 26.74 -2.85
N GLU A 255 -16.32 27.01 -4.15
CA GLU A 255 -15.29 26.68 -5.14
C GLU A 255 -14.00 27.50 -4.93
N ALA A 256 -14.08 28.65 -4.25
CA ALA A 256 -12.91 29.42 -3.85
C ALA A 256 -11.88 28.58 -3.06
N PHE A 257 -12.34 27.61 -2.25
CA PHE A 257 -11.44 26.74 -1.49
C PHE A 257 -10.63 25.82 -2.41
N GLU A 258 -11.15 25.39 -3.57
CA GLU A 258 -10.45 24.46 -4.46
C GLU A 258 -9.11 25.01 -4.97
N LYS A 259 -8.97 26.34 -5.05
CA LYS A 259 -7.71 27.02 -5.41
C LYS A 259 -6.58 26.73 -4.43
N HIS A 260 -6.91 26.30 -3.21
CA HIS A 260 -5.98 25.93 -2.15
C HIS A 260 -5.67 24.43 -2.12
N SER A 261 -6.27 23.64 -3.03
CA SER A 261 -5.95 22.23 -3.26
C SER A 261 -4.70 22.11 -4.15
N GLY A 262 -3.75 21.27 -3.76
CA GLY A 262 -2.54 21.02 -4.53
C GLY A 262 -1.27 20.86 -3.69
N PRO A 263 -0.10 20.77 -4.34
CA PRO A 263 1.18 20.67 -3.67
C PRO A 263 1.49 21.94 -2.88
N GLN A 264 1.99 21.77 -1.65
CA GLN A 264 2.43 22.84 -0.75
C GLN A 264 3.84 22.53 -0.25
N GLU A 265 4.59 23.60 0.07
CA GLU A 265 5.89 23.50 0.70
C GLU A 265 5.96 24.49 1.87
N ARG A 266 6.19 23.98 3.08
CA ARG A 266 6.36 24.78 4.31
C ARG A 266 7.49 24.18 5.13
N ASN A 267 8.34 25.02 5.72
CA ASN A 267 9.43 24.58 6.60
C ASN A 267 10.33 23.49 5.98
N GLY A 268 10.58 23.56 4.66
CA GLY A 268 11.38 22.58 3.91
C GLY A 268 10.70 21.23 3.66
N LYS A 269 9.41 21.11 4.01
CA LYS A 269 8.62 19.89 3.84
C LYS A 269 7.56 20.07 2.76
N ARG A 270 7.52 19.13 1.82
CA ARG A 270 6.50 19.05 0.75
C ARG A 270 5.37 18.11 1.15
N PHE A 271 4.14 18.57 0.98
CA PHE A 271 2.94 17.77 1.21
C PHE A 271 1.83 18.22 0.24
N ASN A 272 0.79 17.41 0.09
CA ASN A 272 -0.39 17.76 -0.70
C ASN A 272 -1.51 18.25 0.19
N VAL A 273 -2.26 19.25 -0.27
CA VAL A 273 -3.55 19.62 0.30
C VAL A 273 -4.66 19.16 -0.63
N LYS A 274 -5.71 18.59 -0.06
CA LYS A 274 -6.94 18.24 -0.76
C LYS A 274 -8.11 18.92 -0.07
N ILE A 275 -8.89 19.67 -0.83
CA ILE A 275 -10.16 20.21 -0.38
C ILE A 275 -11.26 19.26 -0.83
N VAL A 276 -12.14 18.89 0.10
CA VAL A 276 -13.33 18.09 -0.17
C VAL A 276 -14.54 18.91 0.28
N LEU A 277 -15.35 19.32 -0.69
CA LEU A 277 -16.61 20.00 -0.47
C LEU A 277 -17.70 18.92 -0.42
N SER A 278 -18.35 18.77 0.73
CA SER A 278 -19.39 17.75 0.96
C SER A 278 -20.73 18.36 1.33
#